data_AF-J0H357-F1
#
_entry.id   AF-J0H357-F1
#
_cell.length_a   1.000
_cell.length_b   1.000
_cell.length_c   1.000
_cell.angle_alpha   90.00
_cell.angle_beta   90.00
_cell.angle_gamma   90.00
#
_symmetry.space_group_name_H-M   'P 1'
#
loop_
_entity.id
_entity.type
_entity.pdbx_description
1 polymer ?
#
loop_
_entity_poly.entity_id
_entity_poly.type
_entity_poly.pdbx_seq_one_letter_code
_entity_poly.pdbx_strand_id
1 'polypeptide(L)' 'MKNNVDISDDLSRRIDMLAERSNLTRSQIIEDALSHGRSLAWQEKWIAGVQAGIEDADRGNFATDEEIAAVLNKYSQA' A
#
# COMPACT_ATOMS: atom_id res chain seq x y z
N MET A 1 -17.27 -12.23 -16.25
CA MET A 1 -17.80 -11.03 -15.56
C MET A 1 -17.11 -9.81 -16.15
N LYS A 2 -17.84 -8.72 -16.43
CA LYS A 2 -17.20 -7.45 -16.83
C LYS A 2 -16.84 -6.69 -15.55
N ASN A 3 -15.55 -6.48 -15.31
CA ASN A 3 -15.08 -5.61 -14.23
C ASN A 3 -15.17 -4.16 -14.73
N ASN A 4 -16.22 -3.44 -14.32
CA ASN A 4 -16.35 -2.02 -14.63
C ASN A 4 -15.64 -1.23 -13.53
N VAL A 5 -14.50 -0.62 -13.85
CA VAL A 5 -13.78 0.27 -12.93
C VAL A 5 -14.15 1.70 -13.32
N ASP A 6 -14.81 2.41 -12.40
CA ASP A 6 -15.07 3.83 -12.58
C ASP A 6 -13.75 4.59 -12.35
N ILE A 7 -13.27 5.26 -13.40
CA ILE A 7 -12.08 6.09 -13.35
C ILE A 7 -12.39 7.43 -14.00
N SER A 8 -11.73 8.49 -13.51
CA SER A 8 -11.97 9.83 -14.05
C SER A 8 -11.66 9.92 -15.54
N ASP A 9 -12.35 10.81 -16.25
CA ASP A 9 -12.13 11.06 -17.68
C ASP A 9 -10.68 11.44 -17.99
N ASP A 10 -10.01 12.14 -17.06
CA ASP A 10 -8.59 12.46 -17.18
C ASP A 10 -7.72 11.20 -17.18
N LEU A 11 -7.94 10.31 -16.20
CA LEU A 11 -7.19 9.07 -16.11
C LEU A 11 -7.48 8.17 -17.31
N SER A 12 -8.73 8.11 -17.76
CA SER A 12 -9.10 7.36 -18.95
C SER A 12 -8.35 7.82 -20.19
N ARG A 13 -8.33 9.14 -20.46
CA ARG A 13 -7.60 9.73 -21.59
C ARG A 13 -6.10 9.41 -21.53
N ARG A 14 -5.50 9.48 -20.33
CA ARG A 14 -4.08 9.17 -20.14
C ARG A 14 -3.76 7.70 -20.44
N ILE A 15 -4.64 6.79 -20.07
CA ILE A 15 -4.49 5.36 -20.38
C ILE A 15 -4.60 5.13 -21.89
N ASP A 16 -5.56 5.77 -22.56
CA ASP A 16 -5.75 5.63 -24.01
C ASP A 16 -4.53 6.16 -24.76
N MET A 17 -4.01 7.33 -24.40
CA MET A 17 -2.76 7.86 -24.96
C MET A 17 -1.55 6.95 -24.73
N LEU A 18 -1.51 6.22 -23.61
CA LEU A 18 -0.43 5.27 -23.32
C LEU A 18 -0.57 4.00 -24.16
N ALA A 19 -1.80 3.53 -24.37
CA ALA A 19 -2.07 2.39 -25.25
C ALA A 19 -1.69 2.71 -26.71
N GLU A 20 -2.02 3.91 -27.21
CA GLU A 20 -1.66 4.36 -28.56
C GLU A 20 -0.14 4.43 -28.80
N ARG A 21 0.63 4.70 -27.74
CA ARG A 21 2.09 4.89 -27.79
C ARG A 21 2.89 3.65 -27.40
N SER A 22 2.21 2.55 -27.06
CA SER A 22 2.83 1.30 -26.64
C SER A 22 2.25 0.13 -27.42
N ASN A 23 2.75 -1.08 -27.15
CA ASN A 23 2.19 -2.31 -27.70
C ASN A 23 1.24 -3.00 -26.68
N LEU A 24 0.76 -2.25 -25.69
CA LEU A 24 -0.08 -2.76 -24.60
C LEU A 24 -1.54 -2.34 -24.80
N THR A 25 -2.45 -3.24 -24.46
CA THR A 25 -3.87 -2.93 -24.37
C THR A 25 -4.17 -2.12 -23.11
N ARG A 26 -5.30 -1.40 -23.11
CA ARG A 26 -5.84 -0.72 -21.92
C ARG A 26 -5.90 -1.64 -20.71
N SER A 27 -6.39 -2.87 -20.88
CA SER A 27 -6.49 -3.84 -19.80
C SER A 27 -5.13 -4.23 -19.23
N GLN A 28 -4.12 -4.43 -20.08
CA GLN A 28 -2.76 -4.74 -19.63
C GLN A 28 -2.12 -3.57 -18.87
N ILE A 29 -2.33 -2.33 -19.33
CA ILE A 29 -1.86 -1.13 -18.62
C ILE A 29 -2.50 -1.04 -17.22
N ILE A 30 -3.81 -1.27 -17.13
CA ILE A 30 -4.54 -1.22 -15.86
C ILE A 30 -4.09 -2.35 -14.93
N GLU A 31 -3.99 -3.58 -15.45
CA GLU A 31 -3.53 -4.74 -14.69
C GLU A 31 -2.11 -4.56 -14.16
N ASP A 32 -1.21 -4.05 -15.00
CA ASP A 32 0.17 -3.75 -14.61
C ASP A 32 0.21 -2.67 -13.51
N ALA A 33 -0.54 -1.58 -13.68
CA ALA A 33 -0.62 -0.52 -12.69
C ALA A 33 -1.17 -0.99 -11.34
N LEU A 34 -2.18 -1.88 -11.34
CA LEU A 34 -2.76 -2.44 -10.12
C LEU A 34 -1.86 -3.51 -9.47
N SER A 35 -1.14 -4.29 -10.28
CA SER A 35 -0.26 -5.36 -9.81
C SER A 35 1.07 -4.83 -9.29
N HIS A 36 1.62 -3.79 -9.92
CA HIS A 36 2.98 -3.30 -9.66
C HIS A 36 3.06 -1.88 -9.08
N GLY A 37 1.98 -1.10 -9.07
CA GLY A 37 1.97 0.24 -8.46
C GLY A 37 2.04 0.17 -6.92
N ARG A 38 0.88 0.20 -6.26
CA ARG A 38 0.73 -0.27 -4.88
C ARG A 38 0.00 -1.58 -4.96
N SER A 39 0.74 -2.67 -5.10
CA SER A 39 0.17 -3.99 -5.35
C SER A 39 -0.96 -4.28 -4.37
N LEU A 40 -2.00 -5.00 -4.83
CA LEU A 40 -3.11 -5.40 -3.97
C LEU A 40 -2.60 -6.08 -2.69
N ALA A 41 -1.64 -6.99 -2.84
CA ALA A 41 -1.00 -7.67 -1.72
C ALA A 41 -0.31 -6.72 -0.73
N TRP A 42 0.29 -5.63 -1.22
CA TRP A 42 0.87 -4.62 -0.33
C TRP A 42 -0.21 -3.85 0.44
N GLN A 43 -1.30 -3.45 -0.24
CA GLN A 43 -2.41 -2.73 0.40
C GLN A 43 -3.11 -3.58 1.46
N GLU A 44 -3.36 -4.85 1.16
CA GLU A 44 -3.93 -5.82 2.11
C GLU A 44 -3.07 -5.93 3.37
N LYS A 45 -1.75 -6.11 3.20
CA LYS A 45 -0.81 -6.18 4.33
C LYS A 45 -0.76 -4.88 5.12
N TRP A 46 -0.81 -3.74 4.44
CA TRP A 46 -0.80 -2.43 5.11
C TRP A 46 -2.05 -2.24 5.95
N ILE A 47 -3.25 -2.49 5.40
CA ILE A 47 -4.52 -2.40 6.13
C ILE A 47 -4.51 -3.36 7.33
N ALA A 48 -4.09 -4.60 7.13
CA ALA A 48 -4.00 -5.59 8.21
C ALA A 48 -3.04 -5.14 9.32
N GLY A 49 -1.88 -4.58 8.96
CA GLY A 49 -0.91 -4.05 9.93
C GLY A 49 -1.44 -2.85 10.71
N VAL A 50 -2.13 -1.91 10.04
CA VAL A 50 -2.78 -0.77 10.71
C VAL A 50 -3.85 -1.25 11.69
N GLN A 51 -4.71 -2.18 11.26
CA GLN A 51 -5.77 -2.72 12.11
C GLN A 51 -5.19 -3.44 13.33
N ALA A 52 -4.16 -4.26 13.14
CA ALA A 52 -3.48 -4.95 14.24
C ALA A 52 -2.84 -3.96 15.23
N GLY A 53 -2.22 -2.88 14.74
CA GLY A 53 -1.63 -1.85 15.60
C GLY A 53 -2.67 -1.07 16.40
N ILE A 54 -3.83 -0.77 15.81
CA ILE A 54 -4.96 -0.15 16.52
C ILE A 54 -5.47 -1.08 17.62
N GLU A 55 -5.67 -2.36 17.32
CA GLU A 55 -6.13 -3.34 18.32
C GLU A 55 -5.15 -3.53 19.47
N ASP A 56 -3.85 -3.46 19.20
CA ASP A 56 -2.81 -3.57 20.21
C ASP A 56 -2.79 -2.32 21.11
N ALA A 57 -2.91 -1.14 20.50
CA ALA A 57 -3.05 0.13 21.21
C ALA A 57 -4.31 0.18 22.10
N ASP A 58 -5.46 -0.29 21.59
CA ASP A 58 -6.72 -0.34 22.34
C ASP A 58 -6.63 -1.28 23.56
N ARG A 59 -5.77 -2.31 23.51
CA ARG A 59 -5.46 -3.18 24.65
C ARG A 59 -4.47 -2.56 25.63
N GLY A 60 -3.92 -1.39 25.31
CA GLY A 60 -2.90 -0.72 26.11
C GLY A 60 -1.51 -1.34 25.98
N ASN A 61 -1.25 -2.14 24.94
CA ASN A 61 0.03 -2.79 24.70
C ASN A 61 1.06 -1.81 24.11
N PHE A 62 1.32 -0.72 24.83
CA PHE A 62 2.42 0.17 24.54
C PHE A 62 3.67 -0.29 25.27
N ALA A 63 4.84 0.07 24.72
CA ALA A 63 6.11 -0.21 25.38
C ALA A 63 6.16 0.45 26.76
N THR A 64 6.73 -0.24 27.73
CA THR A 64 6.97 0.34 29.06
C THR A 64 8.21 1.23 29.06
N ASP A 65 8.34 2.07 30.10
CA ASP A 65 9.50 2.94 30.26
C ASP A 65 10.81 2.12 30.32
N GLU A 66 10.79 0.95 30.96
CA GLU A 66 11.93 0.04 31.03
C GLU A 66 12.32 -0.52 29.66
N GLU A 67 11.34 -0.90 28.83
CA GLU A 67 11.59 -1.40 27.47
C GLU A 67 12.19 -0.30 26.58
N ILE A 68 11.67 0.92 26.69
CA ILE A 68 12.22 2.09 25.98
C ILE A 68 13.65 2.36 26.43
N ALA A 69 13.92 2.37 27.73
CA ALA A 69 15.26 2.60 28.27
C ALA A 69 16.26 1.53 27.81
N ALA A 70 15.85 0.26 27.75
CA ALA A 70 16.69 -0.83 27.25
C ALA A 70 17.10 -0.63 25.78
N VAL A 71 16.17 -0.19 24.92
CA VAL A 71 16.47 0.13 23.51
C VAL A 71 17.43 1.32 23.42
N LEU A 72 17.16 2.41 24.13
CA LEU A 72 18.01 3.61 24.08
C LEU A 72 19.45 3.31 24.52
N ASN A 73 19.62 2.57 25.63
CA ASN A 73 20.93 2.19 26.15
C ASN A 73 21.72 1.29 25.19
N LYS A 74 21.05 0.44 24.41
CA LYS A 74 21.69 -0.40 23.39
C LYS A 74 22.38 0.42 22.30
N TYR A 75 21.81 1.56 21.93
CA TYR A 75 22.31 2.40 20.83
C TYR A 75 23.12 3.62 21.30
N SER A 76 23.14 3.93 22.60
CA SER A 76 23.95 5.02 23.15
C SER A 76 25.45 4.72 23.26
N GLN A 77 25.87 3.46 23.03
CA GLN A 77 27.27 3.04 23.02
C GLN A 77 27.86 2.87 21.61
N ALA A 78 27.16 3.37 20.58
CA ALA A 78 27.61 3.37 19.18
C ALA A 78 28.30 4.68 18.79
#